data_AF-A0A0C3D2A2-F1
#
_entry.id   AF-A0A0C3D2A2-F1
#
_cell.length_a   1.000
_cell.length_b   1.000
_cell.length_c   1.000
_cell.angle_alpha   90.00
_cell.angle_beta   90.00
_cell.angle_gamma   90.00
#
_symmetry.space_group_name_H-M   'P 1'
#
loop_
_entity.id
_entity.type
_entity.pdbx_description
1 polymer ?
#
loop_
_entity_poly.entity_id
_entity_poly.type
_entity_poly.pdbx_seq_one_letter_code
_entity_poly.pdbx_strand_id
1 'polypeptide(L)' 'MARRAAPQNAVPGLFAAPPPRRAIHDPNENAFSRFIREEIWAPEKLPGNVSIVTGVVVFAAGVFAARTWGDILVPA' A
#
# COMPACT_ATOMS: atom_id res chain seq x y z
N MET A 1 -26.50 19.74 39.07
CA MET A 1 -26.07 19.15 37.79
C MET A 1 -25.22 20.17 37.05
N ALA A 2 -23.89 20.02 37.09
CA ALA A 2 -22.97 20.93 36.41
C ALA A 2 -23.06 20.70 34.89
N ARG A 3 -23.47 21.72 34.14
CA ARG A 3 -23.47 21.69 32.68
C ARG A 3 -22.01 21.72 32.23
N ARG A 4 -21.51 20.57 31.76
CA ARG A 4 -20.16 20.44 31.17
C ARG A 4 -20.08 21.38 29.97
N ALA A 5 -19.35 22.48 30.11
CA ALA A 5 -19.16 23.45 29.04
C ALA A 5 -18.42 22.78 27.87
N ALA A 6 -18.91 22.97 26.64
CA ALA A 6 -18.21 22.55 25.45
C ALA A 6 -16.92 23.37 25.26
N PRO A 7 -15.83 22.77 24.76
CA PRO A 7 -14.58 23.48 24.53
C PRO A 7 -14.79 24.64 23.54
N GLN A 8 -14.18 25.79 23.84
CA GLN A 8 -14.40 27.08 23.17
C GLN A 8 -14.05 27.09 21.66
N ASN A 9 -13.36 26.04 21.17
CA ASN A 9 -12.90 25.89 19.78
C ASN A 9 -13.42 24.61 19.10
N ALA A 10 -14.63 24.16 19.41
CA ALA A 10 -15.22 22.98 18.75
C ALA A 10 -15.49 23.27 17.25
N VAL A 11 -14.58 22.83 16.37
CA VAL A 11 -14.83 22.80 14.93
C VAL A 11 -15.95 21.79 14.66
N PRO A 12 -17.01 22.15 13.91
CA PRO A 12 -18.08 21.21 13.58
C PRO A 12 -17.49 19.93 12.98
N GLY A 13 -17.94 18.75 13.42
CA GLY A 13 -17.37 17.46 13.02
C GLY A 13 -17.36 17.20 11.50
N LEU A 14 -18.07 18.03 10.72
CA LEU A 14 -18.03 18.04 9.27
C LEU A 14 -16.71 18.59 8.68
N PHE A 15 -16.00 19.46 9.40
CA PHE A 15 -14.72 20.06 8.99
C PHE A 15 -13.52 19.55 9.80
N ALA A 16 -13.74 18.56 10.67
CA ALA A 16 -12.64 17.92 11.39
C ALA A 16 -11.78 17.15 10.38
N ALA A 17 -10.48 17.48 10.31
CA ALA A 17 -9.54 16.66 9.56
C ALA A 17 -9.65 15.21 10.06
N PRO A 18 -9.69 14.21 9.15
CA PRO A 18 -9.71 12.83 9.57
C PRO A 18 -8.54 12.59 10.53
N PRO A 19 -8.76 11.93 11.68
CA PRO A 19 -7.67 11.64 12.59
C PRO A 19 -6.60 10.88 11.80
N PRO A 20 -5.31 11.24 11.94
CA PRO A 20 -4.25 10.47 11.30
C PRO A 20 -4.44 9.01 11.71
N ARG A 21 -4.68 8.14 10.72
CA ARG A 21 -4.80 6.70 10.96
C ARG A 21 -3.48 6.28 11.60
N ARG A 22 -3.49 6.09 12.93
CA ARG A 22 -2.36 5.47 13.63
C ARG A 22 -2.15 4.12 12.97
N ALA A 23 -1.03 3.98 12.26
CA ALA A 23 -0.55 2.67 11.86
C ALA A 23 -0.48 1.82 13.13
N ILE A 24 -1.26 0.74 13.17
CA ILE A 24 -1.25 -0.19 14.28
C ILE A 24 0.12 -0.88 14.20
N HIS A 25 1.06 -0.39 15.02
CA HIS A 25 2.40 -0.95 15.11
C HIS A 25 2.29 -2.18 16.00
N ASP A 26 2.19 -3.37 15.39
CA ASP A 26 2.18 -4.63 16.10
C ASP A 26 3.62 -4.95 16.56
N PRO A 27 3.90 -5.08 17.86
CA PRO A 27 5.23 -5.41 18.36
C PRO A 27 5.73 -6.79 17.90
N ASN A 28 4.86 -7.68 17.43
CA ASN A 28 5.21 -9.02 16.93
C ASN A 28 5.44 -9.07 15.42
N GLU A 29 5.54 -7.92 14.78
CA GLU A 29 5.71 -7.82 13.34
C GLU A 29 7.14 -8.13 12.91
N ASN A 30 7.28 -9.05 11.95
CA ASN A 30 8.56 -9.30 11.29
C ASN A 30 8.98 -8.09 10.42
N ALA A 31 10.29 -7.84 10.32
CA ALA A 31 10.85 -6.73 9.54
C ALA A 31 10.38 -6.72 8.07
N PHE A 32 10.09 -7.91 7.51
CA PHE A 32 9.50 -8.05 6.18
C PHE A 32 8.07 -7.51 6.10
N SER A 33 7.18 -7.91 7.03
CA SER A 33 5.82 -7.37 7.08
C SER A 33 5.80 -5.85 7.29
N ARG A 34 6.75 -5.34 8.10
CA ARG A 34 6.93 -3.91 8.32
C ARG A 34 7.30 -3.18 7.04
N PHE A 35 8.24 -3.74 6.28
CA PHE A 35 8.64 -3.24 4.97
C PHE A 35 7.48 -3.26 3.96
N ILE A 36 6.67 -4.32 3.89
CA ILE A 36 5.50 -4.35 3.00
C ILE A 36 4.50 -3.23 3.37
N ARG A 37 4.24 -3.02 4.66
CA ARG A 37 3.32 -1.98 5.10
C ARG A 37 3.84 -0.56 4.86
N GLU A 38 5.10 -0.29 5.18
CA GLU A 38 5.71 1.04 5.08
C GLU A 38 6.17 1.39 3.67
N GLU A 39 6.72 0.44 2.92
CA GLU A 39 7.30 0.73 1.62
C GLU A 39 6.41 0.33 0.47
N ILE A 40 5.57 -0.71 0.57
CA ILE A 40 4.71 -1.14 -0.55
C ILE A 40 3.30 -0.56 -0.45
N TRP A 41 2.67 -0.60 0.72
CA TRP A 41 1.27 -0.19 0.92
C TRP A 41 1.10 1.20 1.53
N ALA A 42 2.18 1.93 1.82
CA ALA A 42 2.06 3.31 2.26
C ALA A 42 1.38 4.17 1.18
N PRO A 43 0.33 4.92 1.54
CA PRO A 43 -0.49 5.65 0.58
C PRO A 43 0.32 6.68 -0.23
N GLU A 44 1.42 7.18 0.31
CA GLU A 44 2.32 8.13 -0.37
C GLU A 44 3.22 7.48 -1.44
N LYS A 45 3.40 6.15 -1.39
CA LYS A 45 4.29 5.39 -2.28
C LYS A 45 3.55 4.48 -3.25
N LEU A 46 2.25 4.27 -3.03
CA LEU A 46 1.38 3.43 -3.85
C LEU A 46 1.52 3.66 -5.37
N PRO A 47 1.50 4.91 -5.91
CA PRO A 47 1.59 5.11 -7.37
C PRO A 47 2.91 4.60 -7.97
N GLY A 48 4.02 4.82 -7.25
CA GLY A 48 5.35 4.36 -7.66
C GLY A 48 5.49 2.85 -7.55
N ASN A 49 5.04 2.27 -6.44
CA ASN A 49 5.13 0.83 -6.20
C ASN A 49 4.27 0.02 -7.15
N VAL A 50 3.06 0.49 -7.46
CA VAL A 50 2.20 -0.16 -8.46
C VAL A 50 2.88 -0.18 -9.81
N SER A 51 3.57 0.90 -10.19
CA SER A 51 4.33 0.95 -11.45
C SER A 51 5.48 -0.06 -11.45
N ILE A 52 6.21 -0.20 -10.34
CA ILE A 52 7.30 -1.18 -10.18
C ILE A 52 6.75 -2.61 -10.25
N VAL A 53 5.71 -2.93 -9.49
CA VAL A 53 5.06 -4.25 -9.50
C VAL A 53 4.55 -4.59 -10.90
N THR A 54 3.90 -3.63 -11.56
CA THR A 54 3.42 -3.80 -12.94
C THR A 54 4.57 -4.09 -13.88
N GLY A 55 5.67 -3.33 -13.81
CA GLY A 55 6.86 -3.53 -14.63
C GLY A 55 7.48 -4.92 -14.43
N VAL A 56 7.64 -5.36 -13.18
CA VAL A 56 8.17 -6.69 -12.85
C VAL A 56 7.27 -7.80 -13.39
N VAL A 57 5.95 -7.66 -13.22
CA VAL A 57 4.96 -8.65 -13.71
C VAL A 57 4.99 -8.72 -15.24
N VAL A 58 4.95 -7.58 -15.94
CA VAL A 58 4.98 -7.55 -17.41
C VAL A 58 6.28 -8.12 -17.94
N PHE A 59 7.42 -7.80 -17.32
CA PHE A 59 8.72 -8.36 -17.71
C PHE A 59 8.75 -9.89 -17.57
N ALA A 60 8.35 -10.42 -16.41
CA ALA A 60 8.32 -11.86 -16.18
C ALA A 60 7.35 -12.58 -17.12
N ALA A 61 6.16 -12.01 -17.34
CA ALA A 61 5.19 -12.55 -18.28
C ALA A 61 5.71 -12.55 -19.73
N GLY A 62 6.42 -11.48 -20.13
CA GLY A 62 7.05 -11.38 -21.44
C GLY A 62 8.14 -12.44 -21.66
N VAL A 63 8.99 -12.68 -20.65
CA VAL A 63 9.99 -13.75 -20.69
C VAL A 63 9.32 -15.12 -20.81
N PHE A 64 8.28 -15.38 -20.01
CA PHE A 64 7.53 -16.63 -20.07
C PHE A 64 6.89 -16.85 -21.44
N ALA A 65 6.27 -15.81 -22.00
CA ALA A 65 5.69 -15.82 -23.34
C ALA A 65 6.77 -16.11 -24.40
N ALA A 66 7.88 -15.37 -24.39
CA ALA A 66 8.96 -15.59 -25.35
C ALA A 66 9.50 -17.03 -25.29
N ARG A 67 9.60 -17.61 -24.08
CA ARG A 67 10.05 -18.99 -23.89
C ARG A 67 9.04 -20.01 -24.42
N THR A 68 7.75 -19.83 -24.12
CA THR A 68 6.69 -20.73 -24.64
C THR A 68 6.60 -20.68 -26.16
N TRP A 69 6.77 -19.51 -26.77
CA TRP A 69 6.81 -19.40 -28.23
C TRP A 69 8.07 -20.04 -28.81
N GLY A 70 9.20 -19.93 -28.12
CA GLY A 70 10.44 -20.65 -28.45
C GLY A 70 10.24 -22.17 -28.50
N ASP A 71 9.63 -22.74 -27.46
CA ASP A 71 9.34 -24.18 -27.38
C ASP A 71 8.36 -24.64 -28.47
N ILE A 72 7.42 -23.78 -28.89
CA ILE A 72 6.48 -24.06 -29.99
C ILE A 72 7.18 -24.02 -31.36
N LEU A 73 8.09 -23.07 -31.58
CA LEU A 73 8.74 -22.84 -32.88
C LEU A 73 10.00 -23.70 -33.08
N VAL A 74 10.67 -24.08 -32.00
CA VAL A 74 11.77 -25.03 -31.99
C VAL A 74 11.39 -26.14 -31.00
N PRO A 75 10.58 -27.12 -31.47
CA PRO A 75 10.34 -28.31 -30.67
C PRO A 75 11.67 -29.04 -30.48
N ALA A 76 11.96 -29.44 -29.23
CA ALA A 76 13.11 -30.28 -28.90
C ALA A 76 13.09 -31.63 -29.64
#